data_AF-A0A7Y8TSK9-F1
#
_entry.id   AF-A0A7Y8TSK9-F1
#
_cell.length_a   1.000
_cell.length_b   1.000
_cell.length_c   1.000
_cell.angle_alpha   90.00
_cell.angle_beta   90.00
_cell.angle_gamma   90.00
#
_symmetry.space_group_name_H-M   'P 1'
#
loop_
_entity.id
_entity.type
_entity.pdbx_description
1 polymer ?
#
loop_
_entity_poly.entity_id
_entity_poly.type
_entity_poly.pdbx_seq_one_letter_code
_entity_poly.pdbx_strand_id
1 'polypeptide(L)'
;MARKRRNSNNIWTQIFNQNSLKVLLGVVATGSFVIAFGQEKISQWTSLVPSSGNSACLTQFYRETPPYLLKNSLQKDSYPLCFNDFNVMYSGVSKTPLWVAEALTPARLSQRIPREDNFHEEPRVKAEHRATLLDYRGSGYDRGHMAPNADMTNLAAQFDSFSLANMVPQAPKNNQQVWRELEEATRAVVTKQKQDVYVITGPSFNAKRLKTIGQGVIVPTAVYKAVYMPKTGAIGAYYAPNNDSLQVQVVSVCYLEEQLGINLFPQLSEEQKRNTYKLPLTANAVKANTPIAYSHWDAESQCAEDVSAEQLQALQTEFKRSGSSPASGASIDADTQDVIVKQLIEALLQYILQLLKS
;
A
#
# COMPACT_ATOMS: atom_id res chain seq x y z
N MET A 1 -80.40 -42.93 -42.29
CA MET A 1 -80.41 -44.41 -42.46
C MET A 1 -79.64 -45.06 -41.31
N ALA A 2 -80.31 -46.02 -40.65
CA ALA A 2 -79.81 -47.20 -39.91
C ALA A 2 -78.56 -47.17 -38.96
N ARG A 3 -78.88 -47.24 -37.65
CA ARG A 3 -78.52 -48.25 -36.60
C ARG A 3 -77.08 -48.48 -36.05
N LYS A 4 -77.05 -48.42 -34.69
CA LYS A 4 -76.38 -49.27 -33.64
C LYS A 4 -74.85 -49.13 -33.46
N ARG A 5 -74.22 -49.27 -32.28
CA ARG A 5 -74.51 -49.73 -30.89
C ARG A 5 -73.35 -49.18 -30.01
N ARG A 6 -73.56 -48.51 -28.86
CA ARG A 6 -73.77 -48.96 -27.46
C ARG A 6 -72.49 -49.34 -26.67
N ASN A 7 -72.26 -48.55 -25.59
CA ASN A 7 -71.79 -48.86 -24.22
C ASN A 7 -70.46 -49.57 -23.92
N SER A 8 -69.86 -49.47 -22.72
CA SER A 8 -69.86 -48.51 -21.57
C SER A 8 -69.05 -49.14 -20.43
N ASN A 9 -68.82 -48.35 -19.37
CA ASN A 9 -68.41 -48.67 -17.98
C ASN A 9 -66.92 -48.39 -17.74
N ASN A 10 -66.48 -47.30 -17.09
CA ASN A 10 -66.99 -46.52 -15.94
C ASN A 10 -67.25 -47.37 -14.69
N ILE A 11 -66.86 -46.81 -13.52
CA ILE A 11 -67.18 -47.14 -12.11
C ILE A 11 -65.86 -47.04 -11.28
N TRP A 12 -65.67 -46.29 -10.18
CA TRP A 12 -66.53 -45.80 -9.09
C TRP A 12 -66.05 -44.42 -8.59
N THR A 13 -67.00 -43.56 -8.25
CA THR A 13 -66.90 -42.36 -7.40
C THR A 13 -67.32 -42.67 -5.96
N GLN A 14 -66.99 -41.74 -5.05
CA GLN A 14 -67.51 -41.52 -3.67
C GLN A 14 -66.68 -42.23 -2.58
N ILE A 15 -66.18 -41.51 -1.57
CA ILE A 15 -66.98 -41.00 -0.43
C ILE A 15 -66.39 -39.70 0.16
N PHE A 16 -67.25 -38.67 0.28
CA PHE A 16 -67.21 -37.50 1.19
C PHE A 16 -67.24 -37.99 2.66
N ASN A 17 -66.65 -37.42 3.71
CA ASN A 17 -66.74 -36.09 4.33
C ASN A 17 -66.08 -36.30 5.73
N GLN A 18 -65.25 -35.45 6.32
CA GLN A 18 -65.61 -34.23 7.08
C GLN A 18 -64.29 -33.59 7.57
N ASN A 19 -64.36 -32.29 7.88
CA ASN A 19 -63.30 -31.42 8.42
C ASN A 19 -62.49 -30.61 7.41
N SER A 20 -63.22 -29.81 6.64
CA SER A 20 -62.94 -28.37 6.57
C SER A 20 -62.61 -27.82 7.97
N LEU A 21 -61.44 -27.17 8.13
CA LEU A 21 -61.23 -25.87 8.81
C LEU A 21 -59.78 -25.61 9.26
N LYS A 22 -58.78 -26.45 8.91
CA LYS A 22 -57.41 -26.24 9.46
C LYS A 22 -56.24 -26.19 8.49
N VAL A 23 -56.42 -26.26 7.16
CA VAL A 23 -55.26 -26.26 6.25
C VAL A 23 -55.29 -25.13 5.21
N LEU A 24 -56.39 -24.39 5.06
CA LEU A 24 -56.46 -23.23 4.15
C LEU A 24 -56.15 -21.89 4.84
N LEU A 25 -55.24 -21.90 5.82
CA LEU A 25 -54.71 -20.71 6.50
C LEU A 25 -53.17 -20.67 6.53
N GLY A 26 -52.49 -21.50 5.72
CA GLY A 26 -51.03 -21.67 5.78
C GLY A 26 -50.24 -21.48 4.49
N VAL A 27 -50.84 -21.12 3.34
CA VAL A 27 -50.12 -21.11 2.05
C VAL A 27 -50.39 -19.88 1.15
N VAL A 28 -51.17 -18.87 1.58
CA VAL A 28 -51.38 -17.64 0.76
C VAL A 28 -50.99 -16.36 1.50
N ALA A 29 -49.94 -16.42 2.32
CA ALA A 29 -49.45 -15.25 3.03
C ALA A 29 -47.91 -15.18 3.11
N THR A 30 -47.19 -15.48 2.02
CA THR A 30 -45.81 -14.99 1.82
C THR A 30 -45.45 -14.92 0.33
N GLY A 31 -46.40 -14.47 -0.51
CA GLY A 31 -46.18 -14.15 -1.93
C GLY A 31 -46.00 -12.66 -2.20
N SER A 32 -45.96 -11.82 -1.16
CA SER A 32 -45.96 -10.36 -1.27
C SER A 32 -45.09 -9.72 -0.19
N PHE A 33 -43.79 -10.04 -0.17
CA PHE A 33 -42.74 -9.22 0.47
C PHE A 33 -41.38 -9.56 -0.16
N VAL A 34 -41.30 -9.49 -1.49
CA VAL A 34 -40.03 -9.59 -2.26
C VAL A 34 -39.44 -8.21 -2.56
N ILE A 35 -39.98 -7.13 -1.98
CA ILE A 35 -39.38 -5.79 -2.06
C ILE A 35 -39.33 -5.21 -0.65
N ALA A 36 -38.29 -5.60 0.08
CA ALA A 36 -37.63 -4.89 1.19
C ALA A 36 -37.02 -5.94 2.13
N PHE A 37 -35.70 -5.85 2.33
CA PHE A 37 -34.90 -6.62 3.28
C PHE A 37 -34.62 -8.08 2.91
N GLY A 38 -33.50 -8.29 2.19
CA GLY A 38 -32.98 -9.64 1.96
C GLY A 38 -31.69 -9.73 1.13
N GLN A 39 -30.84 -8.70 1.08
CA GLN A 39 -29.54 -8.76 0.40
C GLN A 39 -28.39 -9.27 1.29
N GLU A 40 -28.62 -9.60 2.56
CA GLU A 40 -27.52 -9.96 3.48
C GLU A 40 -27.15 -11.45 3.55
N LYS A 41 -27.81 -12.34 2.80
CA LYS A 41 -27.51 -13.79 2.87
C LYS A 41 -27.14 -14.49 1.55
N ILE A 42 -26.92 -13.73 0.48
CA ILE A 42 -26.40 -14.27 -0.79
C ILE A 42 -24.87 -14.02 -0.94
N SER A 43 -24.25 -13.22 -0.06
CA SER A 43 -22.80 -12.99 -0.07
C SER A 43 -21.96 -14.11 0.58
N GLN A 44 -22.58 -15.11 1.22
CA GLN A 44 -21.86 -16.16 1.92
C GLN A 44 -21.46 -17.37 1.04
N TRP A 45 -21.88 -17.43 -0.22
CA TRP A 45 -21.63 -18.61 -1.09
C TRP A 45 -20.88 -18.29 -2.40
N THR A 46 -20.25 -17.11 -2.50
CA THR A 46 -19.33 -16.76 -3.61
C THR A 46 -17.94 -16.31 -3.16
N SER A 47 -17.59 -16.50 -1.89
CA SER A 47 -16.24 -16.21 -1.37
C SER A 47 -15.42 -17.50 -1.23
N LEU A 48 -15.07 -18.13 -2.35
CA LEU A 48 -14.07 -19.22 -2.41
C LEU A 48 -12.92 -18.90 -3.36
N VAL A 49 -12.58 -17.61 -3.47
CA VAL A 49 -11.23 -17.21 -3.82
C VAL A 49 -10.62 -16.62 -2.55
N PRO A 50 -9.62 -17.25 -1.93
CA PRO A 50 -8.90 -16.61 -0.85
C PRO A 50 -8.26 -15.35 -1.45
N SER A 51 -8.67 -14.18 -0.96
CA SER A 51 -7.94 -12.93 -1.20
C SER A 51 -6.58 -13.08 -0.50
N SER A 52 -5.60 -13.64 -1.20
CA SER A 52 -4.19 -13.65 -0.81
C SER A 52 -3.56 -12.26 -0.93
N GLY A 53 -4.29 -11.22 -0.55
CA GLY A 53 -3.79 -9.86 -0.46
C GLY A 53 -3.10 -9.67 0.87
N ASN A 54 -1.81 -9.32 0.84
CA ASN A 54 -1.06 -9.02 2.06
C ASN A 54 -1.53 -7.64 2.58
N SER A 55 -2.55 -7.61 3.45
CA SER A 55 -3.08 -6.36 4.04
C SER A 55 -2.00 -5.57 4.79
N ALA A 56 -0.95 -6.25 5.27
CA ALA A 56 0.23 -5.64 5.86
C ALA A 56 0.89 -4.61 4.92
N CYS A 57 0.75 -4.78 3.60
CA CYS A 57 1.29 -3.85 2.63
C CYS A 57 0.78 -2.42 2.86
N LEU A 58 -0.53 -2.24 3.10
CA LEU A 58 -1.10 -0.91 3.21
C LEU A 58 -0.76 -0.20 4.53
N THR A 59 -0.25 -0.93 5.53
CA THR A 59 0.02 -0.38 6.87
C THR A 59 1.11 0.70 6.90
N GLN A 60 1.94 0.76 5.85
CA GLN A 60 2.96 1.79 5.69
C GLN A 60 2.40 3.14 5.24
N PHE A 61 1.14 3.18 4.79
CA PHE A 61 0.48 4.40 4.35
C PHE A 61 -0.40 5.00 5.43
N TYR A 62 -0.46 6.33 5.50
CA TYR A 62 -1.41 7.00 6.38
C TYR A 62 -2.84 6.63 5.99
N ARG A 63 -3.60 6.06 6.94
CA ARG A 63 -4.95 5.52 6.69
C ARG A 63 -5.00 4.59 5.48
N GLU A 64 -3.97 3.76 5.32
CA GLU A 64 -3.90 2.73 4.28
C GLU A 64 -3.99 3.29 2.84
N THR A 65 -3.74 4.58 2.65
CA THR A 65 -3.92 5.24 1.36
C THR A 65 -2.59 5.65 0.73
N PRO A 66 -2.18 4.99 -0.37
CA PRO A 66 -0.93 5.29 -1.05
C PRO A 66 -0.94 6.69 -1.69
N PRO A 67 0.24 7.31 -1.87
CA PRO A 67 0.39 8.48 -2.73
C PRO A 67 -0.09 8.18 -4.16
N TYR A 68 -0.72 9.15 -4.80
CA TYR A 68 -1.35 8.97 -6.12
C TYR A 68 -0.64 9.76 -7.22
N LEU A 69 -0.37 9.12 -8.35
CA LEU A 69 0.29 9.74 -9.51
C LEU A 69 -0.75 10.45 -10.39
N LEU A 70 -0.73 11.79 -10.41
CA LEU A 70 -1.72 12.57 -11.16
C LEU A 70 -1.45 12.61 -12.67
N LYS A 71 -0.19 12.50 -13.08
CA LYS A 71 0.23 12.62 -14.47
C LYS A 71 0.37 11.24 -15.11
N ASN A 72 -0.27 11.04 -16.27
CA ASN A 72 -0.12 9.81 -17.07
C ASN A 72 1.34 9.47 -17.41
N SER A 73 2.19 10.49 -17.59
CA SER A 73 3.62 10.29 -17.83
C SER A 73 4.35 9.60 -16.67
N LEU A 74 3.86 9.74 -15.43
CA LEU A 74 4.42 9.08 -14.25
C LEU A 74 3.94 7.64 -14.09
N GLN A 75 2.74 7.33 -14.58
CA GLN A 75 2.15 5.98 -14.53
C GLN A 75 2.75 5.04 -15.58
N LYS A 76 3.36 5.61 -16.63
CA LYS A 76 4.03 4.82 -17.66
C LYS A 76 5.17 4.00 -17.04
N ASP A 77 5.10 2.68 -17.24
CA ASP A 77 6.09 1.72 -16.75
C ASP A 77 6.34 1.87 -15.24
N SER A 78 5.30 2.18 -14.48
CA SER A 78 5.36 2.26 -13.02
C SER A 78 5.10 0.89 -12.37
N TYR A 79 5.79 0.61 -11.28
CA TYR A 79 5.72 -0.63 -10.54
C TYR A 79 5.37 -0.33 -9.08
N PRO A 80 4.14 -0.61 -8.61
CA PRO A 80 3.85 -0.62 -7.19
C PRO A 80 4.55 -1.85 -6.59
N LEU A 81 5.50 -1.62 -5.68
CA LEU A 81 6.31 -2.64 -5.04
C LEU A 81 6.06 -2.62 -3.54
N CYS A 82 5.60 -3.75 -3.02
CA CYS A 82 5.43 -3.97 -1.60
C CYS A 82 6.70 -4.60 -1.01
N PHE A 83 7.31 -3.96 -0.02
CA PHE A 83 8.47 -4.48 0.70
C PHE A 83 8.12 -4.69 2.18
N ASN A 84 9.01 -5.35 2.90
CA ASN A 84 8.93 -5.38 4.36
C ASN A 84 9.27 -3.98 4.90
N ASP A 85 8.43 -3.44 5.79
CA ASP A 85 8.56 -2.14 6.46
C ASP A 85 8.47 -0.86 5.59
N PHE A 86 8.35 -0.96 4.26
CA PHE A 86 8.13 0.19 3.38
C PHE A 86 7.49 -0.23 2.05
N ASN A 87 7.00 0.74 1.28
CA ASN A 87 6.48 0.52 -0.07
C ASN A 87 7.09 1.49 -1.05
N VAL A 88 7.21 1.06 -2.31
CA VAL A 88 7.83 1.85 -3.37
C VAL A 88 6.86 1.96 -4.54
N MET A 89 6.75 3.16 -5.12
CA MET A 89 6.29 3.31 -6.49
C MET A 89 7.50 3.54 -7.38
N TYR A 90 7.93 2.50 -8.09
CA TYR A 90 9.13 2.55 -8.91
C TYR A 90 8.81 2.97 -10.35
N SER A 91 9.66 3.78 -10.96
CA SER A 91 9.50 4.19 -12.36
C SER A 91 10.54 3.52 -13.25
N GLY A 92 10.08 2.72 -14.21
CA GLY A 92 10.94 2.13 -15.24
C GLY A 92 11.57 3.15 -16.19
N VAL A 93 10.95 4.33 -16.31
CA VAL A 93 11.47 5.46 -17.11
C VAL A 93 12.71 6.08 -16.46
N SER A 94 12.65 6.35 -15.16
CA SER A 94 13.78 6.94 -14.43
C SER A 94 14.79 5.90 -13.92
N LYS A 95 14.35 4.63 -13.84
CA LYS A 95 15.02 3.53 -13.15
C LYS A 95 15.30 3.84 -11.68
N THR A 96 14.41 4.59 -11.05
CA THR A 96 14.47 5.02 -9.65
C THR A 96 13.05 5.04 -9.06
N PRO A 97 12.88 5.08 -7.72
CA PRO A 97 11.56 5.31 -7.14
C PRO A 97 11.02 6.69 -7.53
N LEU A 98 9.71 6.80 -7.79
CA LEU A 98 9.01 8.09 -7.78
C LEU A 98 8.79 8.56 -6.34
N TRP A 99 8.48 7.61 -5.47
CA TRP A 99 8.38 7.80 -4.03
C TRP A 99 8.54 6.47 -3.32
N VAL A 100 8.89 6.55 -2.03
CA VAL A 100 8.96 5.47 -1.06
C VAL A 100 8.23 5.92 0.20
N ALA A 101 7.36 5.08 0.75
CA ALA A 101 6.55 5.38 1.91
C ALA A 101 6.79 4.40 3.05
N GLU A 102 6.87 4.92 4.27
CA GLU A 102 7.03 4.13 5.49
C GLU A 102 6.30 4.74 6.69
N ALA A 103 5.82 3.88 7.59
CA ALA A 103 5.26 4.27 8.87
C ALA A 103 6.27 4.01 10.00
N LEU A 104 6.75 5.07 10.63
CA LEU A 104 7.72 5.01 11.71
C LEU A 104 7.02 5.16 13.06
N THR A 105 7.19 4.18 13.93
CA THR A 105 6.66 4.19 15.30
C THR A 105 7.78 4.00 16.32
N PRO A 106 7.59 4.42 17.58
CA PRO A 106 8.56 4.17 18.64
C PRO A 106 8.89 2.68 18.82
N ALA A 107 7.91 1.79 18.62
CA ALA A 107 8.08 0.34 18.72
C ALA A 107 8.89 -0.25 17.56
N ARG A 108 8.69 0.29 16.34
CA ARG A 108 9.50 -0.06 15.17
C ARG A 108 10.96 0.32 15.38
N LEU A 109 11.21 1.57 15.76
CA LEU A 109 12.58 2.09 15.95
C LEU A 109 13.26 1.63 17.25
N SER A 110 12.57 0.90 18.13
CA SER A 110 13.21 0.25 19.27
C SER A 110 13.93 -1.05 18.93
N GLN A 111 13.63 -1.64 17.75
CA GLN A 111 14.30 -2.84 17.28
C GLN A 111 15.76 -2.52 16.95
N ARG A 112 16.69 -3.35 17.42
CA ARG A 112 18.12 -3.22 17.12
C ARG A 112 18.60 -4.48 16.44
N ILE A 113 19.05 -4.31 15.20
CA ILE A 113 19.60 -5.38 14.37
C ILE A 113 20.97 -4.96 13.86
N PRO A 114 21.95 -5.86 13.79
CA PRO A 114 23.23 -5.59 13.13
C PRO A 114 23.01 -5.24 11.66
N ARG A 115 23.74 -4.24 11.17
CA ARG A 115 23.68 -3.84 9.77
C ARG A 115 24.34 -4.87 8.86
N GLU A 116 23.64 -5.26 7.79
CA GLU A 116 24.17 -6.14 6.75
C GLU A 116 23.93 -5.52 5.37
N ASP A 117 25.01 -5.11 4.69
CA ASP A 117 24.92 -4.44 3.39
C ASP A 117 24.75 -5.47 2.27
N ASN A 118 23.63 -5.40 1.55
CA ASN A 118 23.31 -6.35 0.47
C ASN A 118 22.63 -5.67 -0.73
N PHE A 119 23.35 -4.73 -1.37
CA PHE A 119 22.83 -4.06 -2.58
C PHE A 119 22.56 -5.07 -3.68
N HIS A 120 21.33 -5.09 -4.19
CA HIS A 120 20.92 -6.03 -5.22
C HIS A 120 19.85 -5.43 -6.16
N GLU A 121 19.73 -6.01 -7.35
CA GLU A 121 18.77 -5.58 -8.36
C GLU A 121 17.38 -6.11 -8.04
N GLU A 122 16.32 -5.37 -8.40
CA GLU A 122 14.94 -5.76 -8.10
C GLU A 122 14.35 -6.72 -9.15
N PRO A 123 14.24 -8.05 -8.89
CA PRO A 123 13.80 -9.01 -9.88
C PRO A 123 12.34 -8.81 -10.35
N ARG A 124 11.49 -8.15 -9.56
CA ARG A 124 10.09 -7.87 -9.93
C ARG A 124 9.94 -6.78 -11.00
N VAL A 125 10.97 -5.96 -11.20
CA VAL A 125 11.01 -4.95 -12.26
C VAL A 125 11.56 -5.58 -13.55
N LYS A 126 10.95 -5.33 -14.70
CA LYS A 126 11.43 -5.86 -15.99
C LYS A 126 12.87 -5.40 -16.28
N ALA A 127 13.67 -6.22 -16.92
CA ALA A 127 15.11 -5.98 -17.09
C ALA A 127 15.41 -4.63 -17.79
N GLU A 128 14.64 -4.27 -18.81
CA GLU A 128 14.78 -3.01 -19.54
C GLU A 128 14.52 -1.76 -18.67
N HIS A 129 13.75 -1.91 -17.60
CA HIS A 129 13.33 -0.86 -16.67
C HIS A 129 14.11 -0.87 -15.36
N ARG A 130 14.98 -1.87 -15.17
CA ARG A 130 15.68 -2.11 -13.90
C ARG A 130 17.00 -1.34 -13.86
N ALA A 131 17.31 -0.76 -12.70
CA ALA A 131 18.66 -0.32 -12.38
C ALA A 131 19.53 -1.52 -11.97
N THR A 132 20.78 -1.50 -12.39
CA THR A 132 21.77 -2.55 -12.10
C THR A 132 22.89 -2.03 -11.21
N LEU A 133 23.62 -2.92 -10.54
CA LEU A 133 24.79 -2.52 -9.74
C LEU A 133 25.87 -1.87 -10.59
N LEU A 134 25.96 -2.28 -11.86
CA LEU A 134 26.89 -1.73 -12.84
C LEU A 134 26.58 -0.27 -13.19
N ASP A 135 25.30 0.13 -13.19
CA ASP A 135 24.93 1.51 -13.52
C ASP A 135 25.50 2.54 -12.53
N TYR A 136 25.63 2.13 -11.26
CA TYR A 136 26.17 2.95 -10.19
C TYR A 136 27.70 2.91 -10.10
N ARG A 137 28.35 1.85 -10.61
CA ARG A 137 29.79 1.65 -10.48
C ARG A 137 30.55 2.75 -11.21
N GLY A 138 31.40 3.48 -10.48
CA GLY A 138 32.24 4.55 -11.05
C GLY A 138 31.49 5.80 -11.49
N SER A 139 30.20 5.93 -11.14
CA SER A 139 29.37 7.06 -11.54
C SER A 139 29.68 8.38 -10.83
N GLY A 140 30.36 8.31 -9.67
CA GLY A 140 30.58 9.45 -8.77
C GLY A 140 29.39 9.77 -7.86
N TYR A 141 28.29 9.02 -7.97
CA TYR A 141 27.12 9.11 -7.09
C TYR A 141 27.08 7.95 -6.10
N ASP A 142 26.58 8.22 -4.90
CA ASP A 142 26.23 7.19 -3.93
C ASP A 142 24.94 6.47 -4.33
N ARG A 143 24.75 5.25 -3.81
CA ARG A 143 23.46 4.55 -3.80
C ARG A 143 22.64 5.09 -2.62
N GLY A 144 21.92 6.18 -2.86
CA GLY A 144 21.14 6.89 -1.84
C GLY A 144 19.83 6.18 -1.53
N HIS A 145 19.61 5.80 -0.28
CA HIS A 145 18.38 5.14 0.16
C HIS A 145 17.23 6.14 0.28
N MET A 146 16.02 5.75 -0.14
CA MET A 146 14.81 6.53 0.14
C MET A 146 14.13 6.08 1.44
N ALA A 147 13.96 4.77 1.65
CA ALA A 147 13.73 4.15 2.96
C ALA A 147 15.09 3.74 3.59
N PRO A 148 15.54 4.35 4.69
CA PRO A 148 16.86 4.09 5.25
C PRO A 148 16.96 2.71 5.90
N ASN A 149 18.08 2.02 5.74
CA ASN A 149 18.32 0.73 6.43
C ASN A 149 18.17 0.81 7.95
N ALA A 150 18.52 1.96 8.55
CA ALA A 150 18.41 2.19 9.99
C ALA A 150 16.95 2.22 10.50
N ASP A 151 15.97 2.23 9.61
CA ASP A 151 14.55 2.25 9.95
C ASP A 151 13.92 0.83 9.85
N MET A 152 14.70 -0.19 9.47
CA MET A 152 14.23 -1.57 9.26
C MET A 152 14.20 -2.39 10.55
N THR A 153 13.20 -3.25 10.73
CA THR A 153 12.96 -4.00 11.98
C THR A 153 13.63 -5.37 12.04
N ASN A 154 13.97 -5.95 10.89
CA ASN A 154 14.49 -7.31 10.79
C ASN A 154 15.38 -7.48 9.54
N LEU A 155 16.03 -8.64 9.41
CA LEU A 155 16.96 -8.92 8.29
C LEU A 155 16.27 -8.94 6.92
N ALA A 156 15.01 -9.37 6.81
CA ALA A 156 14.29 -9.35 5.54
C ALA A 156 13.98 -7.90 5.10
N ALA A 157 13.57 -7.05 6.05
CA ALA A 157 13.41 -5.63 5.81
C ALA A 157 14.73 -4.92 5.48
N GLN A 158 15.85 -5.29 6.13
CA GLN A 158 17.17 -4.78 5.75
C GLN A 158 17.52 -5.18 4.31
N PHE A 159 17.41 -6.45 3.96
CA PHE A 159 17.64 -6.93 2.60
C PHE A 159 16.83 -6.09 1.61
N ASP A 160 15.52 -6.01 1.80
CA ASP A 160 14.61 -5.21 0.99
C ASP A 160 15.06 -3.75 0.84
N SER A 161 15.50 -3.11 1.92
CA SER A 161 15.98 -1.72 1.89
C SER A 161 17.20 -1.51 1.00
N PHE A 162 18.01 -2.56 0.77
CA PHE A 162 19.16 -2.53 -0.15
C PHE A 162 18.80 -2.84 -1.62
N SER A 163 17.53 -3.13 -1.93
CA SER A 163 17.07 -3.25 -3.32
C SER A 163 17.31 -1.94 -4.09
N LEU A 164 17.83 -2.02 -5.31
CA LEU A 164 18.04 -0.84 -6.15
C LEU A 164 16.73 -0.12 -6.53
N ALA A 165 15.56 -0.74 -6.33
CA ALA A 165 14.28 -0.05 -6.45
C ALA A 165 14.06 1.03 -5.36
N ASN A 166 14.79 0.95 -4.24
CA ASN A 166 14.81 1.94 -3.16
C ASN A 166 15.95 2.97 -3.30
N MET A 167 16.70 2.95 -4.42
CA MET A 167 17.90 3.76 -4.59
C MET A 167 17.73 4.87 -5.61
N VAL A 168 18.41 5.99 -5.34
CA VAL A 168 18.67 7.04 -6.33
C VAL A 168 20.17 7.33 -6.43
N PRO A 169 20.66 7.83 -7.59
CA PRO A 169 21.99 8.44 -7.67
C PRO A 169 22.04 9.71 -6.82
N GLN A 170 22.64 9.65 -5.64
CA GLN A 170 22.67 10.77 -4.69
C GLN A 170 24.08 11.36 -4.57
N ALA A 171 24.18 12.69 -4.59
CA ALA A 171 25.46 13.37 -4.47
C ALA A 171 26.09 13.06 -3.10
N PRO A 172 27.40 12.77 -3.01
CA PRO A 172 28.02 12.28 -1.78
C PRO A 172 27.79 13.17 -0.56
N LYS A 173 27.94 14.51 -0.66
CA LYS A 173 27.69 15.37 0.52
C LYS A 173 26.21 15.50 0.84
N ASN A 174 25.33 15.39 -0.15
CA ASN A 174 23.90 15.35 0.12
C ASN A 174 23.57 14.09 0.92
N ASN A 175 23.96 12.91 0.44
CA ASN A 175 23.70 11.62 1.10
C ASN A 175 24.34 11.50 2.50
N GLN A 176 25.66 11.71 2.57
CA GLN A 176 26.45 11.37 3.76
C GLN A 176 26.34 12.40 4.89
N GLN A 177 25.81 13.60 4.60
CA GLN A 177 25.69 14.68 5.58
C GLN A 177 24.22 15.12 5.69
N VAL A 178 23.75 15.99 4.79
CA VAL A 178 22.41 16.60 4.89
C VAL A 178 21.33 15.54 5.06
N TRP A 179 21.29 14.55 4.17
CA TRP A 179 20.23 13.54 4.17
C TRP A 179 20.27 12.66 5.41
N ARG A 180 21.47 12.18 5.78
CA ARG A 180 21.69 11.44 7.03
C ARG A 180 21.20 12.21 8.26
N GLU A 181 21.50 13.52 8.35
CA GLU A 181 21.06 14.34 9.50
C GLU A 181 19.54 14.47 9.57
N LEU A 182 18.87 14.61 8.42
CA LEU A 182 17.41 14.66 8.34
C LEU A 182 16.76 13.30 8.70
N GLU A 183 17.35 12.20 8.28
CA GLU A 183 16.94 10.85 8.70
C GLU A 183 17.07 10.67 10.21
N GLU A 184 18.20 11.07 10.78
CA GLU A 184 18.43 11.03 12.23
C GLU A 184 17.46 11.95 12.98
N ALA A 185 17.15 13.14 12.44
CA ALA A 185 16.17 14.06 13.00
C ALA A 185 14.76 13.45 13.03
N THR A 186 14.32 12.83 11.93
CA THR A 186 13.02 12.14 11.85
C THR A 186 12.95 10.99 12.85
N ARG A 187 13.97 10.12 12.93
CA ARG A 187 14.06 9.07 13.96
C ARG A 187 14.05 9.64 15.37
N ALA A 188 14.71 10.78 15.60
CA ALA A 188 14.73 11.43 16.90
C ALA A 188 13.35 11.98 17.28
N VAL A 189 12.56 12.51 16.34
CA VAL A 189 11.17 12.90 16.59
C VAL A 189 10.36 11.70 17.06
N VAL A 190 10.43 10.58 16.33
CA VAL A 190 9.71 9.35 16.68
C VAL A 190 10.14 8.86 18.08
N THR A 191 11.44 8.74 18.32
CA THR A 191 11.96 8.11 19.55
C THR A 191 11.94 9.00 20.78
N LYS A 192 12.25 10.30 20.66
CA LYS A 192 12.32 11.25 21.79
C LYS A 192 10.98 11.92 22.09
N GLN A 193 10.17 12.20 21.08
CA GLN A 193 8.86 12.84 21.25
C GLN A 193 7.69 11.85 21.23
N LYS A 194 7.96 10.56 21.00
CA LYS A 194 6.96 9.48 20.99
C LYS A 194 5.82 9.78 20.01
N GLN A 195 6.20 10.24 18.82
CA GLN A 195 5.28 10.50 17.71
C GLN A 195 5.34 9.34 16.73
N ASP A 196 4.18 8.93 16.23
CA ASP A 196 4.14 8.14 15.00
C ASP A 196 4.30 9.11 13.83
N VAL A 197 5.18 8.77 12.89
CA VAL A 197 5.52 9.60 11.74
C VAL A 197 5.32 8.79 10.47
N TYR A 198 4.45 9.29 9.59
CA TYR A 198 4.32 8.78 8.23
C TYR A 198 5.27 9.57 7.34
N VAL A 199 6.14 8.86 6.63
CA VAL A 199 7.20 9.44 5.81
C VAL A 199 6.97 9.06 4.36
N ILE A 200 7.07 10.04 3.46
CA ILE A 200 7.16 9.81 2.03
C ILE A 200 8.43 10.49 1.51
N THR A 201 9.34 9.69 1.00
CA THR A 201 10.65 10.12 0.51
C THR A 201 10.75 9.86 -0.99
N GLY A 202 11.39 10.74 -1.75
CA GLY A 202 11.60 10.48 -3.17
C GLY A 202 12.49 11.51 -3.87
N PRO A 203 12.80 11.27 -5.15
CA PRO A 203 13.48 12.23 -6.00
C PRO A 203 12.54 13.28 -6.60
N SER A 204 13.11 14.40 -7.03
CA SER A 204 12.46 15.41 -7.86
C SER A 204 13.32 15.67 -9.11
N PHE A 205 12.65 15.82 -10.26
CA PHE A 205 13.26 15.94 -11.59
C PHE A 205 12.79 17.22 -12.29
N ASN A 206 13.34 18.37 -11.89
CA ASN A 206 12.81 19.69 -12.28
C ASN A 206 13.66 20.40 -13.37
N ALA A 207 14.70 19.75 -13.91
CA ALA A 207 15.54 20.34 -14.95
C ALA A 207 15.05 19.99 -16.36
N LYS A 208 15.19 20.94 -17.29
CA LYS A 208 14.90 20.73 -18.73
C LYS A 208 15.73 19.60 -19.35
N ARG A 209 16.94 19.38 -18.82
CA ARG A 209 17.83 18.29 -19.23
C ARG A 209 18.31 17.55 -17.99
N LEU A 210 17.95 16.29 -17.89
CA LEU A 210 18.33 15.41 -16.78
C LEU A 210 19.64 14.70 -17.10
N LYS A 211 20.46 14.49 -16.07
CA LYS A 211 21.67 13.66 -16.16
C LYS A 211 21.28 12.20 -15.98
N THR A 212 22.09 11.31 -16.53
CA THR A 212 21.95 9.87 -16.32
C THR A 212 23.29 9.27 -15.93
N ILE A 213 23.25 8.13 -15.25
CA ILE A 213 24.39 7.25 -15.01
C ILE A 213 24.13 5.89 -15.66
N GLY A 214 25.20 5.15 -15.94
CA GLY A 214 25.10 3.81 -16.52
C GLY A 214 24.22 3.74 -17.77
N GLN A 215 23.37 2.73 -17.82
CA GLN A 215 22.38 2.49 -18.86
C GLN A 215 21.06 3.22 -18.59
N GLY A 216 21.16 4.51 -18.29
CA GLY A 216 20.00 5.42 -18.28
C GLY A 216 19.30 5.60 -16.94
N VAL A 217 19.95 5.29 -15.81
CA VAL A 217 19.40 5.64 -14.49
C VAL A 217 19.46 7.16 -14.35
N ILE A 218 18.30 7.80 -14.19
CA ILE A 218 18.21 9.25 -14.15
C ILE A 218 18.68 9.76 -12.78
N VAL A 219 19.54 10.77 -12.80
CA VAL A 219 20.01 11.46 -11.59
C VAL A 219 18.96 12.51 -11.20
N PRO A 220 18.40 12.46 -9.98
CA PRO A 220 17.49 13.47 -9.46
C PRO A 220 18.15 14.85 -9.42
N THR A 221 17.35 15.90 -9.64
CA THR A 221 17.81 17.28 -9.41
C THR A 221 17.76 17.66 -7.94
N ALA A 222 16.85 17.04 -7.19
CA ALA A 222 16.68 17.19 -5.76
C ALA A 222 16.13 15.89 -5.16
N VAL A 223 16.21 15.78 -3.84
CA VAL A 223 15.55 14.74 -3.04
C VAL A 223 14.65 15.42 -2.01
N TYR A 224 13.52 14.78 -1.69
CA TYR A 224 12.53 15.30 -0.76
C TYR A 224 12.11 14.25 0.26
N LYS A 225 11.69 14.71 1.45
CA LYS A 225 11.15 13.87 2.52
C LYS A 225 9.99 14.59 3.18
N ALA A 226 8.77 14.19 2.84
CA ALA A 226 7.56 14.65 3.49
C ALA A 226 7.30 13.85 4.76
N VAL A 227 6.98 14.53 5.86
CA VAL A 227 6.70 13.93 7.15
C VAL A 227 5.35 14.40 7.67
N TYR A 228 4.57 13.49 8.22
CA TYR A 228 3.29 13.79 8.85
C TYR A 228 3.15 13.09 10.20
N MET A 229 2.72 13.85 11.21
CA MET A 229 2.53 13.40 12.59
C MET A 229 1.05 13.52 12.99
N PRO A 230 0.24 12.46 12.85
CA PRO A 230 -1.21 12.55 13.02
C PRO A 230 -1.65 13.03 14.40
N LYS A 231 -0.90 12.69 15.45
CA LYS A 231 -1.23 13.07 16.83
C LYS A 231 -1.20 14.58 17.07
N THR A 232 -0.34 15.30 16.36
CA THR A 232 -0.17 16.76 16.53
C THR A 232 -0.69 17.56 15.34
N GLY A 233 -0.94 16.90 14.21
CA GLY A 233 -1.21 17.54 12.93
C GLY A 233 0.03 18.15 12.26
N ALA A 234 1.21 18.05 12.90
CA ALA A 234 2.44 18.60 12.33
C ALA A 234 2.79 17.91 11.00
N ILE A 235 3.06 18.73 9.99
CA ILE A 235 3.32 18.30 8.62
C ILE A 235 4.32 19.24 7.94
N GLY A 236 5.04 18.72 6.96
CA GLY A 236 5.91 19.50 6.09
C GLY A 236 6.86 18.59 5.36
N ALA A 237 7.76 19.17 4.57
CA ALA A 237 8.76 18.38 3.89
C ALA A 237 10.13 19.05 3.85
N TYR A 238 11.17 18.23 3.93
CA TYR A 238 12.51 18.63 3.58
C TYR A 238 12.67 18.54 2.06
N TYR A 239 13.27 19.57 1.45
CA TYR A 239 13.64 19.59 0.04
C TYR A 239 15.09 20.01 -0.09
N ALA A 240 15.94 19.15 -0.65
CA ALA A 240 17.38 19.37 -0.76
C ALA A 240 17.85 19.17 -2.20
N PRO A 241 18.56 20.14 -2.80
CA PRO A 241 19.21 19.95 -4.09
C PRO A 241 20.17 18.74 -4.05
N ASN A 242 20.13 17.90 -5.09
CA ASN A 242 20.97 16.71 -5.19
C ASN A 242 22.38 17.07 -5.69
N ASN A 243 23.10 17.84 -4.87
CA ASN A 243 24.44 18.32 -5.13
C ASN A 243 25.21 18.48 -3.81
N ASP A 244 26.47 18.91 -3.89
CA ASP A 244 27.35 19.05 -2.74
C ASP A 244 27.24 20.39 -2.01
N SER A 245 26.14 21.14 -2.18
CA SER A 245 25.94 22.47 -1.59
C SER A 245 25.61 22.47 -0.11
N LEU A 246 25.21 21.32 0.44
CA LEU A 246 24.72 21.14 1.81
C LEU A 246 23.41 21.91 2.13
N GLN A 247 22.68 22.35 1.11
CA GLN A 247 21.43 23.10 1.30
C GLN A 247 20.23 22.18 1.54
N VAL A 248 19.33 22.62 2.42
CA VAL A 248 18.01 22.04 2.63
C VAL A 248 17.03 23.16 2.96
N GLN A 249 15.79 23.01 2.48
CA GLN A 249 14.67 23.87 2.81
C GLN A 249 13.56 23.04 3.45
N VAL A 250 12.77 23.67 4.32
CA VAL A 250 11.50 23.11 4.79
C VAL A 250 10.39 23.80 4.02
N VAL A 251 9.57 23.02 3.32
CA VAL A 251 8.49 23.47 2.43
C VAL A 251 7.16 22.82 2.82
N SER A 252 6.05 23.34 2.29
CA SER A 252 4.73 22.71 2.44
C SER A 252 4.64 21.42 1.62
N VAL A 253 3.65 20.59 1.93
CA VAL A 253 3.36 19.42 1.10
C VAL A 253 2.84 19.88 -0.26
N CYS A 254 2.00 20.92 -0.32
CA CYS A 254 1.47 21.43 -1.59
C CYS A 254 2.57 21.91 -2.54
N TYR A 255 3.61 22.58 -2.04
CA TYR A 255 4.78 22.93 -2.84
C TYR A 255 5.38 21.69 -3.51
N LEU A 256 5.58 20.60 -2.77
CA LEU A 256 6.10 19.36 -3.36
C LEU A 256 5.13 18.75 -4.37
N GLU A 257 3.84 18.68 -4.05
CA GLU A 257 2.84 18.11 -4.95
C GLU A 257 2.80 18.83 -6.30
N GLU A 258 2.92 20.16 -6.30
CA GLU A 258 3.03 20.99 -7.51
C GLU A 258 4.26 20.60 -8.35
N GLN A 259 5.43 20.47 -7.70
CA GLN A 259 6.67 20.11 -8.39
C GLN A 259 6.63 18.67 -8.94
N LEU A 260 6.02 17.75 -8.21
CA LEU A 260 6.08 16.32 -8.49
C LEU A 260 4.95 15.86 -9.42
N GLY A 261 3.77 16.47 -9.36
CA GLY A 261 2.55 15.93 -9.98
C GLY A 261 2.06 14.65 -9.29
N ILE A 262 2.22 14.57 -7.98
CA ILE A 262 1.87 13.42 -7.14
C ILE A 262 1.10 13.95 -5.94
N ASN A 263 -0.07 13.38 -5.64
CA ASN A 263 -0.77 13.65 -4.38
C ASN A 263 -0.13 12.78 -3.29
N LEU A 264 0.66 13.40 -2.40
CA LEU A 264 1.48 12.67 -1.43
C LEU A 264 0.61 12.11 -0.29
N PHE A 265 -0.38 12.86 0.16
CA PHE A 265 -1.29 12.43 1.21
C PHE A 265 -2.76 12.65 0.80
N PRO A 266 -3.35 11.75 -0.03
CA PRO A 266 -4.72 11.94 -0.53
C PRO A 266 -5.81 11.97 0.55
N GLN A 267 -5.47 11.56 1.78
CA GLN A 267 -6.37 11.53 2.93
C GLN A 267 -6.40 12.84 3.73
N LEU A 268 -5.54 13.80 3.39
CA LEU A 268 -5.43 15.08 4.07
C LEU A 268 -6.05 16.18 3.22
N SER A 269 -6.73 17.13 3.86
CA SER A 269 -7.27 18.31 3.17
C SER A 269 -6.14 19.21 2.67
N GLU A 270 -6.44 20.03 1.67
CA GLU A 270 -5.51 21.07 1.21
C GLU A 270 -5.04 21.98 2.35
N GLU A 271 -5.96 22.38 3.24
CA GLU A 271 -5.64 23.22 4.40
C GLU A 271 -4.56 22.58 5.28
N GLN A 272 -4.67 21.27 5.52
CA GLN A 272 -3.65 20.52 6.26
C GLN A 272 -2.32 20.51 5.49
N LYS A 273 -2.35 20.20 4.19
CA LYS A 273 -1.14 20.09 3.35
C LYS A 273 -0.40 21.42 3.14
N ARG A 274 -1.09 22.55 3.25
CA ARG A 274 -0.51 23.91 3.18
C ARG A 274 0.18 24.35 4.47
N ASN A 275 -0.17 23.75 5.61
CA ASN A 275 0.51 24.09 6.86
C ASN A 275 1.97 23.67 6.83
N THR A 276 2.84 24.51 7.38
CA THR A 276 4.24 24.20 7.60
C THR A 276 4.61 24.34 9.06
N TYR A 277 5.59 23.55 9.48
CA TYR A 277 6.08 23.50 10.84
C TYR A 277 7.60 23.64 10.85
N LYS A 278 8.17 24.09 11.97
CA LYS A 278 9.62 24.23 12.16
C LYS A 278 10.27 22.87 12.37
N LEU A 279 10.31 22.08 11.29
CA LEU A 279 10.87 20.73 11.31
C LEU A 279 12.36 20.74 11.69
N PRO A 280 12.82 19.84 12.57
CA PRO A 280 14.20 19.81 13.05
C PRO A 280 15.15 19.31 11.96
N LEU A 281 16.23 20.02 11.70
CA LEU A 281 17.22 19.60 10.69
C LEU A 281 18.24 18.57 11.21
N THR A 282 18.34 18.39 12.54
CA THR A 282 19.27 17.45 13.16
C THR A 282 18.64 16.77 14.37
N ALA A 283 19.12 15.58 14.73
CA ALA A 283 18.65 14.84 15.92
C ALA A 283 18.88 15.60 17.25
N ASN A 284 19.88 16.49 17.30
CA ASN A 284 20.20 17.29 18.48
C ASN A 284 19.21 18.44 18.72
N ALA A 285 18.59 18.94 17.65
CA ALA A 285 17.51 19.93 17.72
C ALA A 285 16.23 19.34 18.31
N VAL A 286 16.04 18.02 18.25
CA VAL A 286 14.86 17.35 18.82
C VAL A 286 14.99 17.23 20.34
N LYS A 287 14.12 17.93 21.05
CA LYS A 287 13.98 17.86 22.51
C LYS A 287 12.74 17.05 22.89
N ALA A 288 12.86 16.25 23.95
CA ALA A 288 11.72 15.52 24.52
C ALA A 288 10.67 16.53 25.03
N ASN A 289 9.39 16.16 24.93
CA ASN A 289 8.25 16.96 25.40
C ASN A 289 8.15 18.39 24.83
N THR A 290 8.89 18.72 23.76
CA THR A 290 8.81 20.01 23.08
C THR A 290 8.05 19.82 21.77
N PRO A 291 6.85 20.37 21.62
CA PRO A 291 6.10 20.29 20.36
C PRO A 291 6.88 20.93 19.21
N ILE A 292 6.69 20.41 18.00
CA ILE A 292 7.18 21.08 16.80
C ILE A 292 6.30 22.31 16.58
N ALA A 293 6.93 23.49 16.63
CA ALA A 293 6.22 24.74 16.49
C ALA A 293 5.67 24.92 15.07
N TYR A 294 4.45 25.43 14.97
CA TYR A 294 3.90 25.91 13.71
C TYR A 294 4.79 27.00 13.11
N SER A 295 4.89 27.05 11.78
CA SER A 295 5.62 28.09 11.07
C SER A 295 4.66 29.04 10.37
N HIS A 296 4.04 28.62 9.27
CA HIS A 296 3.15 29.44 8.47
C HIS A 296 2.27 28.57 7.56
N TRP A 297 1.27 29.20 6.95
CA TRP A 297 0.40 28.59 5.95
C TRP A 297 0.88 29.00 4.56
N ASP A 298 1.08 28.03 3.66
CA ASP A 298 1.52 28.28 2.30
C ASP A 298 0.36 28.72 1.40
N ALA A 299 0.36 30.02 1.08
CA ALA A 299 -0.63 30.66 0.22
C ALA A 299 -0.27 30.63 -1.27
N GLU A 300 0.97 30.27 -1.61
CA GLU A 300 1.52 30.46 -2.95
C GLU A 300 1.41 29.17 -3.77
N SER A 301 1.73 28.03 -3.16
CA SER A 301 1.81 26.76 -3.88
C SER A 301 0.42 26.18 -4.21
N GLN A 302 0.37 25.34 -5.25
CA GLN A 302 -0.83 24.60 -5.62
C GLN A 302 -0.78 23.16 -5.09
N CYS A 303 -1.80 22.75 -4.34
CA CYS A 303 -1.87 21.36 -3.88
C CYS A 303 -2.23 20.43 -5.04
N ALA A 304 -1.89 19.15 -4.91
CA ALA A 304 -2.41 18.12 -5.81
C ALA A 304 -3.93 18.05 -5.71
N GLU A 305 -4.58 17.87 -6.87
CA GLU A 305 -6.02 17.64 -6.98
C GLU A 305 -6.46 16.42 -6.16
N ASP A 306 -7.72 16.48 -5.71
CA ASP A 306 -8.38 15.37 -5.02
C ASP A 306 -8.51 14.15 -5.93
N VAL A 307 -8.39 12.97 -5.32
CA VAL A 307 -8.41 11.69 -6.02
C VAL A 307 -9.67 10.93 -5.62
N SER A 308 -10.37 10.33 -6.60
CA SER A 308 -11.61 9.61 -6.33
C SER A 308 -11.37 8.37 -5.47
N ALA A 309 -12.38 7.95 -4.70
CA ALA A 309 -12.29 6.77 -3.86
C ALA A 309 -12.01 5.51 -4.69
N GLU A 310 -12.58 5.40 -5.89
CA GLU A 310 -12.37 4.29 -6.81
C GLU A 310 -10.93 4.21 -7.31
N GLN A 311 -10.33 5.36 -7.64
CA GLN A 311 -8.93 5.45 -8.05
C GLN A 311 -7.98 5.01 -6.91
N LEU A 312 -8.26 5.45 -5.69
CA LEU A 312 -7.48 5.05 -4.51
C LEU A 312 -7.64 3.55 -4.21
N GLN A 313 -8.86 3.01 -4.32
CA GLN A 313 -9.14 1.60 -4.11
C GLN A 313 -8.46 0.70 -5.16
N ALA A 314 -8.41 1.16 -6.41
CA ALA A 314 -7.66 0.48 -7.46
C ALA A 314 -6.17 0.40 -7.10
N LEU A 315 -5.55 1.52 -6.73
CA LEU A 315 -4.13 1.56 -6.37
C LEU A 315 -3.83 0.73 -5.10
N GLN A 316 -4.69 0.77 -4.10
CA GLN A 316 -4.61 -0.10 -2.92
C GLN A 316 -4.63 -1.60 -3.31
N THR A 317 -5.45 -1.97 -4.30
CA THR A 317 -5.53 -3.34 -4.79
C THR A 317 -4.24 -3.76 -5.50
N GLU A 318 -3.61 -2.86 -6.25
CA GLU A 318 -2.31 -3.13 -6.87
C GLU A 318 -1.21 -3.40 -5.84
N PHE A 319 -1.12 -2.58 -4.78
CA PHE A 319 -0.15 -2.82 -3.70
C PHE A 319 -0.40 -4.15 -2.98
N LYS A 320 -1.65 -4.49 -2.68
CA LYS A 320 -2.00 -5.79 -2.07
C LYS A 320 -1.56 -6.97 -2.93
N ARG A 321 -1.66 -6.87 -4.26
CA ARG A 321 -1.20 -7.90 -5.23
C ARG A 321 0.32 -7.93 -5.38
N SER A 322 1.00 -6.81 -5.23
CA SER A 322 2.46 -6.74 -5.28
C SER A 322 3.14 -7.39 -4.07
N GLY A 323 2.49 -7.33 -2.90
CA GLY A 323 2.95 -7.99 -1.67
C GLY A 323 2.79 -9.51 -1.66
N SER A 324 2.02 -10.08 -2.60
CA SER A 324 2.05 -11.51 -2.87
C SER A 324 3.16 -11.81 -3.88
N SER A 325 4.41 -11.86 -3.43
CA SER A 325 5.44 -12.56 -4.20
C SER A 325 5.13 -14.06 -4.20
N PRO A 326 5.41 -14.79 -5.30
CA PRO A 326 5.34 -16.24 -5.27
C PRO A 326 6.37 -16.70 -4.25
N ALA A 327 5.91 -17.25 -3.13
CA ALA A 327 6.75 -18.11 -2.33
C ALA A 327 7.38 -19.12 -3.30
N SER A 328 8.72 -19.22 -3.25
CA SER A 328 9.53 -20.37 -3.66
C SER A 328 8.82 -21.37 -4.58
N GLY A 329 9.27 -21.47 -5.83
CA GLY A 329 8.88 -22.56 -6.73
C GLY A 329 9.14 -23.92 -6.10
N ALA A 330 8.12 -24.46 -5.44
CA ALA A 330 7.87 -25.86 -5.23
C ALA A 330 6.41 -26.02 -5.63
N SER A 331 6.16 -26.50 -6.85
CA SER A 331 4.84 -26.98 -7.21
C SER A 331 4.49 -28.10 -6.24
N ILE A 332 3.59 -27.84 -5.30
CA ILE A 332 2.93 -28.89 -4.53
C ILE A 332 2.18 -29.71 -5.59
N ASP A 333 2.58 -30.96 -5.77
CA ASP A 333 1.92 -31.84 -6.74
C ASP A 333 0.44 -32.01 -6.37
N ALA A 334 -0.37 -32.38 -7.37
CA ALA A 334 -1.82 -32.50 -7.20
C ALA A 334 -2.18 -33.53 -6.11
N ASP A 335 -1.33 -34.54 -5.90
CA ASP A 335 -1.55 -35.59 -4.90
C ASP A 335 -1.38 -35.04 -3.47
N THR A 336 -0.42 -34.15 -3.26
CA THR A 336 -0.18 -33.50 -1.97
C THR A 336 -1.28 -32.49 -1.64
N GLN A 337 -1.83 -31.79 -2.65
CA GLN A 337 -3.02 -30.97 -2.47
C GLN A 337 -4.24 -31.80 -2.06
N ASP A 338 -4.46 -32.95 -2.69
CA ASP A 338 -5.61 -33.81 -2.42
C ASP A 338 -5.55 -34.42 -1.00
N VAL A 339 -4.34 -34.73 -0.52
CA VAL A 339 -4.11 -35.19 0.86
C VAL A 339 -4.41 -34.09 1.88
N ILE A 340 -3.98 -32.85 1.62
CA ILE A 340 -4.25 -31.71 2.52
C ILE A 340 -5.76 -31.41 2.56
N VAL A 341 -6.43 -31.46 1.42
CA VAL A 341 -7.89 -31.26 1.34
C VAL A 341 -8.64 -32.35 2.10
N LYS A 342 -8.24 -33.62 1.98
CA LYS A 342 -8.83 -34.72 2.76
C LYS A 342 -8.65 -34.54 4.26
N GLN A 343 -7.45 -34.16 4.71
CA GLN A 343 -7.20 -33.91 6.14
C GLN A 343 -8.04 -32.76 6.70
N LEU A 344 -8.24 -31.70 5.92
CA LEU A 344 -9.09 -30.57 6.33
C LEU A 344 -10.58 -30.98 6.40
N ILE A 345 -11.05 -31.79 5.45
CA ILE A 345 -12.43 -32.31 5.47
C ILE A 345 -12.66 -33.23 6.67
N GLU A 346 -11.71 -34.11 6.98
CA GLU A 346 -11.80 -35.00 8.16
C GLU A 346 -11.79 -34.21 9.47
N ALA A 347 -10.93 -33.20 9.60
CA ALA A 347 -10.90 -32.33 10.77
C ALA A 347 -12.22 -31.56 10.95
N LEU A 348 -12.80 -31.06 9.85
CA LEU A 348 -14.09 -30.37 9.87
C LEU A 348 -15.23 -31.30 10.26
N LEU A 349 -15.25 -32.53 9.72
CA LEU A 349 -16.23 -33.56 10.07
C LEU A 349 -16.14 -33.94 11.56
N GLN A 350 -14.93 -34.12 12.09
CA GLN A 350 -14.75 -34.43 13.51
C GLN A 350 -15.22 -33.28 14.40
N TYR A 351 -14.95 -32.03 14.02
CA TYR A 351 -15.42 -30.85 14.74
C TYR A 351 -16.96 -30.77 14.76
N ILE A 352 -17.61 -30.99 13.61
CA ILE A 352 -19.08 -31.01 13.51
C ILE A 352 -19.67 -32.15 14.35
N LEU A 353 -19.06 -33.35 14.33
CA LEU A 353 -19.50 -34.48 15.14
C LEU A 353 -19.32 -34.23 16.65
N GLN A 354 -18.33 -33.44 17.07
CA GLN A 354 -18.19 -33.01 18.46
C GLN A 354 -19.30 -32.04 18.86
N LEU A 355 -19.65 -31.09 17.99
CA LEU A 355 -20.73 -30.13 18.23
C LEU A 355 -22.11 -30.81 18.31
N LEU A 356 -22.34 -31.85 17.52
CA LEU A 356 -23.60 -32.62 17.53
C LEU A 356 -23.73 -33.60 18.71
N LYS A 357 -22.63 -33.86 19.44
CA LYS A 357 -22.62 -34.65 20.68
C LYS A 357 -22.73 -33.80 21.95
N SER A 358 -22.84 -32.47 21.80
CA SER A 358 -22.93 -31.49 22.89
C SER A 358 -24.38 -31.18 23.28
#